data_AF-A0A382JCC1-F1
#
_entry.id   AF-A0A382JCC1-F1
#
_cell.length_a   1.000
_cell.length_b   1.000
_cell.length_c   1.000
_cell.angle_alpha   90.00
_cell.angle_beta   90.00
_cell.angle_gamma   90.00
#
_symmetry.space_group_name_H-M   'P 1'
#
loop_
_entity.id
_entity.type
_entity.pdbx_description
1 polymer ?
#
loop_
_entity_poly.entity_id
_entity_poly.type
_entity_poly.pdbx_seq_one_letter_code
_entity_poly.pdbx_strand_id
1 'polypeptide(L)'
;MSTATESPVESHEAAHEGGHDHPSDRKYIQVAAILAVVTALEVGTYFVDMPGEVLIPMLMAMMVYKFFYVAAWFMHLRFDSPLFTKFFVTGLVLATIVYGITLTVFEFWHKG
;
A
#
# COMPACT_ATOMS: atom_id res chain seq x y z
N MET A 1 -26.48 19.75 60.59
CA MET A 1 -27.54 19.15 59.76
C MET A 1 -27.79 20.13 58.63
N SER A 2 -27.09 19.94 57.50
CA SER A 2 -27.03 20.90 56.38
C SER A 2 -27.53 20.27 55.10
N THR A 3 -28.58 20.90 54.56
CA THR A 3 -28.81 21.24 53.14
C THR A 3 -28.75 20.13 52.08
N ALA A 4 -29.96 19.67 51.73
CA ALA A 4 -30.55 19.62 50.39
C ALA A 4 -29.67 19.28 49.17
N THR A 5 -30.09 18.19 48.52
CA THR A 5 -29.96 17.82 47.12
C THR A 5 -30.20 19.00 46.16
N GLU A 6 -29.22 19.29 45.31
CA GLU A 6 -29.41 19.78 43.93
C GLU A 6 -28.12 19.46 43.15
N SER A 7 -28.14 18.33 42.45
CA SER A 7 -27.18 18.06 41.38
C SER A 7 -27.69 18.79 40.14
N PRO A 8 -27.03 19.85 39.66
CA PRO A 8 -27.43 20.46 38.40
C PRO A 8 -27.14 19.45 37.30
N VAL A 9 -28.16 19.25 36.47
CA VAL A 9 -28.17 18.47 35.25
C VAL A 9 -26.89 18.73 34.46
N GLU A 10 -26.20 17.65 34.12
CA GLU A 10 -25.07 17.61 33.20
C GLU A 10 -25.52 18.17 31.84
N SER A 11 -25.42 19.50 31.69
CA SER A 11 -25.47 20.17 30.40
C SER A 11 -24.14 19.90 29.70
N HIS A 12 -24.06 18.76 29.02
CA HIS A 12 -22.98 18.45 28.09
C HIS A 12 -23.13 19.28 26.80
N GLU A 13 -23.19 20.61 26.95
CA GLU A 13 -22.82 21.54 25.89
C GLU A 13 -21.35 21.93 26.13
N ALA A 14 -20.47 20.93 26.01
CA ALA A 14 -19.08 21.18 25.73
C ALA A 14 -18.98 21.43 24.23
N ALA A 15 -18.96 22.72 23.87
CA ALA A 15 -18.40 23.18 22.63
C ALA A 15 -17.09 22.44 22.33
N HIS A 16 -17.09 21.57 21.33
CA HIS A 16 -15.89 21.14 20.63
C HIS A 16 -15.87 21.81 19.25
N GLU A 17 -15.94 23.14 19.26
CA GLU A 17 -15.28 23.93 18.23
C GLU A 17 -13.78 23.94 18.54
N GLY A 18 -12.98 23.33 17.66
CA GLY A 18 -11.52 23.31 17.75
C GLY A 18 -10.98 21.96 18.21
N GLY A 19 -10.51 21.15 17.26
CA GLY A 19 -9.86 19.90 17.62
C GLY A 19 -9.34 19.11 16.43
N HIS A 20 -8.19 19.53 15.91
CA HIS A 20 -7.26 18.75 15.10
C HIS A 20 -7.67 18.48 13.64
N ASP A 21 -7.22 19.40 12.78
CA ASP A 21 -6.58 19.01 11.51
C ASP A 21 -5.72 17.76 11.75
N HIS A 22 -6.16 16.59 11.28
CA HIS A 22 -5.34 15.40 11.08
C HIS A 22 -4.91 15.39 9.60
N PRO A 23 -3.78 16.00 9.20
CA PRO A 23 -3.43 16.21 7.80
C PRO A 23 -2.83 14.96 7.11
N SER A 24 -2.95 13.78 7.71
CA SER A 24 -2.26 12.55 7.27
C SER A 24 -3.15 11.63 6.43
N ASP A 25 -4.43 11.47 6.78
CA ASP A 25 -5.18 10.26 6.39
C ASP A 25 -5.78 10.35 4.98
N ARG A 26 -6.10 11.57 4.53
CA ARG A 26 -6.72 11.80 3.22
C ARG A 26 -5.82 11.37 2.06
N LYS A 27 -4.50 11.47 2.22
CA LYS A 27 -3.56 11.03 1.17
C LYS A 27 -3.46 9.53 1.07
N TYR A 28 -3.45 8.81 2.20
CA TYR A 28 -3.48 7.34 2.18
C TYR A 28 -4.76 6.81 1.55
N ILE A 29 -5.91 7.40 1.88
CA ILE A 29 -7.20 7.03 1.28
C ILE A 29 -7.21 7.27 -0.24
N GLN A 30 -6.63 8.38 -0.70
CA GLN A 30 -6.51 8.67 -2.13
C GLN A 30 -5.65 7.61 -2.86
N VAL A 31 -4.52 7.21 -2.27
CA VAL A 31 -3.66 6.17 -2.84
C VAL A 31 -4.35 4.81 -2.83
N ALA A 32 -5.06 4.48 -1.73
CA ALA A 32 -5.86 3.26 -1.62
C ALA A 32 -6.89 3.17 -2.76
N ALA A 33 -7.58 4.27 -3.03
CA ALA A 33 -8.57 4.35 -4.10
C ALA A 33 -7.93 4.11 -5.49
N ILE A 34 -6.76 4.70 -5.76
CA ILE A 34 -6.04 4.47 -7.02
C ILE A 34 -5.67 2.98 -7.16
N LEU A 35 -5.10 2.36 -6.12
CA LEU A 35 -4.75 0.94 -6.13
C LEU A 35 -5.98 0.04 -6.31
N ALA A 36 -7.12 0.41 -5.70
CA ALA A 36 -8.38 -0.30 -5.87
C ALA A 36 -8.85 -0.23 -7.32
N VAL A 37 -8.79 0.95 -7.96
CA VAL A 37 -9.14 1.10 -9.39
C VAL A 37 -8.22 0.26 -10.27
N VAL A 38 -6.90 0.31 -10.04
CA VAL A 38 -5.93 -0.49 -10.79
C VAL A 38 -6.20 -1.99 -10.61
N THR A 39 -6.67 -2.41 -9.43
CA THR A 39 -7.07 -3.80 -9.17
C THR A 39 -8.38 -4.16 -9.82
N ALA A 40 -9.36 -3.27 -9.87
CA ALA A 40 -10.58 -3.48 -10.62
C ALA A 40 -10.30 -3.59 -12.12
N LEU A 41 -9.37 -2.79 -12.66
CA LEU A 41 -8.92 -2.89 -14.05
C LEU A 41 -8.23 -4.23 -14.33
N GLU A 42 -7.37 -4.70 -13.43
CA GLU A 42 -6.75 -6.04 -13.52
C GLU A 42 -7.81 -7.14 -13.53
N VAL A 43 -8.78 -7.10 -12.61
CA VAL A 43 -9.87 -8.08 -12.58
C VAL A 43 -10.73 -7.98 -13.85
N GLY A 44 -10.93 -6.76 -14.34
CA GLY A 44 -11.66 -6.46 -15.58
C GLY A 44 -11.04 -7.08 -16.83
N THR A 45 -9.70 -7.21 -16.89
CA THR A 45 -9.05 -7.81 -18.06
C THR A 45 -9.36 -9.29 -18.20
N TYR A 46 -9.75 -10.00 -17.13
CA TYR A 46 -10.21 -11.39 -17.22
C TYR A 46 -11.61 -11.54 -17.83
N PHE A 47 -12.40 -10.47 -17.89
CA PHE A 47 -13.74 -10.48 -18.50
C PHE A 47 -13.71 -10.11 -19.99
N VAL A 48 -12.56 -9.68 -20.51
CA VAL A 48 -12.38 -9.32 -21.91
C VAL A 48 -11.47 -10.36 -22.54
N ASP A 49 -11.90 -11.00 -23.62
CA ASP A 49 -11.07 -11.92 -24.40
C ASP A 49 -9.94 -11.14 -25.10
N MET A 50 -8.83 -10.94 -24.39
CA MET A 50 -7.59 -10.40 -24.93
C MET A 50 -6.60 -11.52 -25.26
N PRO A 51 -5.78 -11.37 -26.32
CA PRO A 51 -4.74 -12.34 -26.62
C PRO A 51 -3.73 -12.43 -25.47
N GLY A 52 -3.42 -13.66 -25.04
CA GLY A 52 -2.54 -13.95 -23.91
C GLY A 52 -1.14 -13.33 -24.03
N GLU A 53 -0.65 -13.17 -25.25
CA GLU A 53 0.64 -12.53 -25.55
C GLU A 53 0.72 -11.06 -25.10
N VAL A 54 -0.42 -10.36 -25.08
CA VAL A 54 -0.51 -8.96 -24.63
C VAL A 54 -0.97 -8.89 -23.17
N LEU A 55 -1.88 -9.79 -22.77
CA LEU A 55 -2.44 -9.83 -21.43
C LEU A 55 -1.37 -10.16 -20.37
N ILE A 56 -0.50 -11.14 -20.64
CA ILE A 56 0.56 -11.54 -19.69
C ILE A 56 1.52 -10.38 -19.36
N PRO A 57 2.17 -9.70 -20.34
CA PRO A 57 3.08 -8.59 -20.02
C PRO A 57 2.34 -7.39 -19.41
N MET A 58 1.08 -7.13 -19.80
CA MET A 58 0.25 -6.09 -19.20
C MET A 58 -0.01 -6.36 -17.71
N LEU A 59 -0.43 -7.58 -17.36
CA LEU A 59 -0.66 -7.98 -15.98
C LEU A 59 0.61 -7.92 -15.13
N MET A 60 1.74 -8.37 -15.70
CA MET A 60 3.06 -8.25 -15.06
C MET A 60 3.42 -6.79 -14.76
N ALA A 61 3.19 -5.88 -15.72
CA ALA A 61 3.45 -4.46 -15.51
C ALA A 61 2.54 -3.86 -14.42
N MET A 62 1.25 -4.22 -14.39
CA MET A 62 0.30 -3.81 -13.35
C MET A 62 0.72 -4.30 -11.96
N MET A 63 1.18 -5.55 -11.86
CA MET A 63 1.71 -6.14 -10.61
C MET A 63 2.90 -5.36 -10.07
N VAL A 64 3.90 -5.10 -10.93
CA VAL A 64 5.10 -4.33 -10.57
C VAL A 64 4.70 -2.91 -10.15
N TYR A 65 3.82 -2.26 -10.90
CA TYR A 65 3.34 -0.92 -10.58
C TYR A 65 2.69 -0.87 -9.18
N LYS A 66 1.77 -1.79 -8.87
CA LYS A 66 1.12 -1.86 -7.57
C LYS A 66 2.13 -2.07 -6.44
N PHE A 67 3.08 -2.98 -6.63
CA PHE A 67 4.13 -3.23 -5.66
C PHE A 67 4.90 -1.96 -5.28
N PHE A 68 5.36 -1.20 -6.28
CA PHE A 68 6.07 0.06 -6.02
C PHE A 68 5.18 1.12 -5.40
N TYR A 69 3.92 1.23 -5.82
CA TYR A 69 2.99 2.21 -5.26
C TYR A 69 2.68 1.92 -3.78
N VAL A 70 2.47 0.65 -3.43
CA VAL A 70 2.28 0.19 -2.05
C VAL A 70 3.55 0.43 -1.24
N ALA A 71 4.73 0.08 -1.75
CA ALA A 71 5.99 0.30 -1.04
C ALA A 71 6.27 1.79 -0.80
N ALA A 72 6.01 2.66 -1.78
CA ALA A 72 6.25 4.09 -1.66
C ALA A 72 5.31 4.75 -0.63
N TRP A 73 4.02 4.41 -0.66
CA TRP A 73 3.00 5.09 0.13
C TRP A 73 2.60 4.31 1.38
N PHE A 74 2.19 3.04 1.28
CA PHE A 74 1.70 2.26 2.43
C PHE A 74 2.80 1.75 3.36
N MET A 75 4.01 1.49 2.87
CA MET A 75 5.18 1.21 3.73
C MET A 75 5.85 2.48 4.26
N HIS A 76 5.29 3.67 3.99
CA HIS A 76 5.82 4.98 4.39
C HIS A 76 7.23 5.30 3.87
N LEU A 77 7.82 4.53 2.95
CA LEU A 77 9.19 4.79 2.44
C LEU A 77 9.38 6.19 1.84
N ARG A 78 8.30 6.81 1.33
CA ARG A 78 8.32 8.20 0.82
C ARG A 78 8.37 9.26 1.93
N PHE A 79 7.83 8.94 3.11
CA PHE A 79 7.65 9.85 4.26
C PHE A 79 8.64 9.57 5.40
N ASP A 80 9.28 8.41 5.40
CA ASP A 80 10.29 8.02 6.37
C ASP A 80 11.71 8.37 5.89
N SER A 81 12.69 8.21 6.79
CA SER A 81 14.10 8.44 6.52
C SER A 81 14.60 7.58 5.33
N PRO A 82 15.53 8.10 4.51
CA PRO A 82 16.05 7.39 3.34
C PRO A 82 16.80 6.09 3.70
N LEU A 83 17.01 5.83 4.99
CA LEU A 83 17.61 4.60 5.50
C LEU A 83 16.72 3.39 5.20
N PHE A 84 15.41 3.46 5.48
CA PHE A 84 14.48 2.34 5.23
C PHE A 84 14.31 2.06 3.75
N THR A 85 14.27 3.12 2.92
CA THR A 85 14.23 2.98 1.47
C THR A 85 15.47 2.27 0.94
N LYS A 86 16.66 2.60 1.47
CA LYS A 86 17.91 1.91 1.09
C LYS A 86 17.87 0.44 1.50
N PHE A 87 17.49 0.11 2.73
CA PHE A 87 17.41 -1.29 3.18
C PHE A 87 16.42 -2.11 2.34
N PHE A 88 15.26 -1.55 2.03
CA PHE A 88 14.26 -2.21 1.17
C PHE A 88 14.81 -2.45 -0.25
N VAL A 89 15.42 -1.43 -0.86
CA VAL A 89 16.00 -1.54 -2.20
C VAL A 89 17.17 -2.53 -2.21
N THR A 90 18.04 -2.52 -1.20
CA THR A 90 19.12 -3.50 -1.06
C THR A 90 18.57 -4.92 -0.97
N GLY A 91 17.50 -5.14 -0.19
CA GLY A 91 16.81 -6.43 -0.12
C GLY A 91 16.20 -6.86 -1.46
N LEU A 92 15.56 -5.93 -2.18
CA LEU A 92 14.97 -6.18 -3.50
C LEU A 92 16.05 -6.56 -4.55
N VAL A 93 17.17 -5.84 -4.55
CA VAL A 93 18.32 -6.14 -5.43
C VAL A 93 18.91 -7.51 -5.09
N LEU A 94 19.14 -7.78 -3.81
CA LEU A 94 19.65 -9.08 -3.35
C LEU A 94 18.71 -10.22 -3.78
N ALA A 95 17.40 -10.07 -3.56
CA ALA A 95 16.42 -11.07 -3.94
C ALA A 95 16.41 -11.33 -5.46
N THR A 96 16.48 -10.27 -6.26
CA THR A 96 16.53 -10.36 -7.73
C THR A 96 17.79 -11.10 -8.20
N ILE A 97 18.94 -10.79 -7.60
CA ILE A 97 20.22 -11.45 -7.92
C ILE A 97 20.17 -12.92 -7.55
N VAL A 98 19.78 -13.24 -6.32
CA VAL A 98 19.72 -14.62 -5.83
C VAL A 98 18.77 -15.44 -6.70
N TYR A 99 17.56 -14.93 -6.96
CA TYR A 99 16.59 -15.62 -7.80
C TYR A 99 17.10 -15.82 -9.23
N GLY A 100 17.73 -14.80 -9.83
CA GLY A 100 18.34 -14.90 -11.16
C GLY A 100 19.47 -15.94 -11.24
N ILE A 101 20.34 -16.00 -10.24
CA ILE A 101 21.38 -17.03 -10.12
C ILE A 101 20.74 -18.41 -10.00
N THR A 102 19.76 -18.57 -9.10
CA THR A 102 19.06 -19.84 -8.89
C THR A 102 18.38 -20.33 -10.17
N LEU A 103 17.66 -19.46 -10.90
CA LEU A 103 17.06 -19.82 -12.18
C LEU A 103 18.11 -20.23 -13.22
N THR A 104 19.22 -19.49 -13.31
CA THR A 104 20.30 -19.80 -14.25
C THR A 104 20.93 -21.15 -13.93
N VAL A 105 21.17 -21.44 -12.65
CA VAL A 105 21.69 -22.74 -12.21
C VAL A 105 20.71 -23.87 -12.55
N PHE A 106 19.41 -23.71 -12.28
CA PHE A 106 18.44 -24.76 -12.59
C PHE A 106 18.22 -24.99 -14.10
N GLU A 107 18.12 -23.93 -14.90
CA GLU A 107 17.99 -24.03 -16.37
C GLU A 107 19.24 -24.63 -17.02
N PHE A 108 20.43 -24.23 -16.55
CA PHE A 108 21.70 -24.61 -17.17
C PHE A 108 22.20 -25.98 -16.68
N TRP A 109 21.89 -26.37 -15.44
CA TRP A 109 22.34 -27.63 -14.85
C TRP A 109 21.36 -28.79 -15.05
N HIS A 110 20.07 -28.54 -15.27
CA HIS A 110 19.11 -29.61 -15.57
C HIS A 110 19.09 -30.03 -17.05
N LYS A 111 19.67 -29.23 -17.95
CA LYS A 111 19.78 -29.53 -19.39
C LYS A 111 21.03 -30.34 -19.77
N GLY A 112 21.85 -30.77 -18.80
CA GLY A 112 22.99 -31.69 -19.01
C GLY A 112 22.67 -33.09 -18.51
#